data_AF-A0AAW0DT91-F1
#
_entry.id   AF-A0AAW0DT91-F1
#
_cell.length_a   1.000
_cell.length_b   1.000
_cell.length_c   1.000
_cell.angle_alpha   90.00
_cell.angle_beta   90.00
_cell.angle_gamma   90.00
#
_symmetry.space_group_name_H-M   'P 1'
#
loop_
_entity.id
_entity.type
_entity.pdbx_description
1 polymer ?
#
loop_
_entity_poly.entity_id
_entity_poly.type
_entity_poly.pdbx_seq_one_letter_code
_entity_poly.pdbx_strand_id
1 'polypeptide(L)'
;MDVNVSWRLQLLQLPMAFAALCAAILVGLLSVDAFSVEPTLPPGWTFKGCYTDNVSSRTLAASSFSSANMTVEYCTSFCRSGGFSLAGVEFGSECYCDYALQSFGSLANTSSCNEACSGASTELCGAGNFLDVYWNGTPPPTITPQIGTWNYSGCFADSPSSRQLPSLQTIPGGVTVESCTSACKVEGFGLAGLEYGQECWCGSGPLASSISDSSCATACVANTTEFCGGSNALLVYQDSTGQVCLSSTLSSDFNLAAVYASPPKMGATSVPLHVLIIKSILKISWSILTTGEGGMFDFVNLSNAGLLPVVRSIREIKTASLATKPGDSPIFITTHIPPPAVGPYCATANPMVHDGPQVLALIGRNDLWALCPNSTAGNRIDVVYSPVNGHAHYSKADCKSVYITINKI
;
A
#
# COMPACT_ATOMS: atom_id res chain seq x y z
N MET A 1 51.28 78.97 -31.87
CA MET A 1 51.69 79.52 -33.18
C MET A 1 50.73 78.94 -34.19
N ASP A 2 49.72 79.73 -34.53
CA ASP A 2 48.80 79.47 -35.63
C ASP A 2 49.55 79.45 -36.95
N VAL A 3 49.24 78.47 -37.81
CA VAL A 3 49.20 78.76 -39.25
C VAL A 3 48.08 77.96 -39.90
N ASN A 4 47.19 78.73 -40.49
CA ASN A 4 46.06 78.33 -41.30
C ASN A 4 46.50 78.23 -42.78
N VAL A 5 45.61 77.76 -43.65
CA VAL A 5 45.50 78.04 -45.10
C VAL A 5 45.83 76.90 -46.10
N SER A 6 44.73 76.31 -46.60
CA SER A 6 44.27 76.19 -48.00
C SER A 6 44.61 75.01 -48.93
N TRP A 7 43.52 74.28 -49.20
CA TRP A 7 43.02 73.60 -50.40
C TRP A 7 43.73 73.71 -51.76
N ARG A 8 43.90 72.56 -52.42
CA ARG A 8 43.63 72.38 -53.86
C ARG A 8 42.98 71.02 -54.13
N LEU A 9 41.73 71.06 -54.61
CA LEU A 9 41.05 69.96 -55.31
C LEU A 9 41.73 69.76 -56.67
N GLN A 10 42.02 68.51 -57.02
CA GLN A 10 42.07 68.05 -58.40
C GLN A 10 41.08 66.89 -58.56
N LEU A 11 39.98 67.22 -59.24
CA LEU A 11 38.98 66.31 -59.78
C LEU A 11 39.63 65.49 -60.90
N LEU A 12 39.77 64.18 -60.71
CA LEU A 12 39.82 63.24 -61.82
C LEU A 12 38.44 62.59 -61.98
N GLN A 13 37.84 62.88 -63.11
CA GLN A 13 36.61 62.28 -63.63
C GLN A 13 36.89 60.85 -64.09
N LEU A 14 36.12 59.89 -63.60
CA LEU A 14 35.87 58.59 -64.26
C LEU A 14 34.39 58.20 -64.04
N PRO A 15 33.80 57.41 -64.94
CA PRO A 15 32.49 57.71 -65.52
C PRO A 15 31.31 57.16 -64.73
N MET A 16 30.18 57.88 -64.83
CA MET A 16 28.85 57.38 -64.49
C MET A 16 28.50 56.20 -65.38
N ALA A 17 28.47 55.01 -64.79
CA ALA A 17 27.74 53.86 -65.34
C ALA A 17 27.19 53.03 -64.18
N PHE A 18 25.86 53.08 -64.06
CA PHE A 18 24.98 52.19 -63.32
C PHE A 18 24.88 52.34 -61.80
N ALA A 19 24.04 53.32 -61.43
CA ALA A 19 23.24 53.31 -60.22
C ALA A 19 22.32 52.07 -60.18
N ALA A 20 22.56 51.16 -59.24
CA ALA A 20 21.57 50.24 -58.66
C ALA A 20 22.16 49.49 -57.45
N LEU A 21 22.64 50.20 -56.42
CA LEU A 21 22.94 49.60 -55.11
C LEU A 21 23.03 50.70 -54.05
N CYS A 22 21.89 51.34 -53.78
CA CYS A 22 21.77 52.25 -52.64
C CYS A 22 20.35 52.16 -52.07
N ALA A 23 20.04 51.02 -51.42
CA ALA A 23 18.89 50.84 -50.55
C ALA A 23 19.08 49.68 -49.56
N ALA A 24 20.31 49.42 -49.10
CA ALA A 24 20.58 48.33 -48.15
C ALA A 24 21.80 48.60 -47.26
N ILE A 25 21.88 49.80 -46.66
CA ILE A 25 22.78 50.06 -45.53
C ILE A 25 22.03 50.96 -44.54
N LEU A 26 20.99 50.42 -43.88
CA LEU A 26 20.56 50.84 -42.54
C LEU A 26 19.51 49.92 -41.85
N VAL A 27 19.33 48.66 -42.27
CA VAL A 27 18.52 47.69 -41.51
C VAL A 27 19.17 46.31 -41.62
N GLY A 28 20.27 46.11 -40.89
CA GLY A 28 20.99 44.85 -40.88
C GLY A 28 21.86 44.79 -39.65
N LEU A 29 21.26 44.34 -38.54
CA LEU A 29 21.81 43.90 -37.24
C LEU A 29 20.89 44.34 -36.09
N LEU A 30 19.67 43.82 -36.06
CA LEU A 30 18.90 43.61 -34.82
C LEU A 30 18.13 42.29 -34.96
N SER A 31 18.84 41.19 -35.18
CA SER A 31 18.42 39.94 -34.55
C SER A 31 18.94 40.03 -33.11
N VAL A 32 18.13 40.65 -32.24
CA VAL A 32 18.26 40.39 -30.80
C VAL A 32 17.91 38.92 -30.64
N ASP A 33 18.92 38.05 -30.67
CA ASP A 33 18.76 36.73 -30.07
C ASP A 33 18.33 37.01 -28.63
N ALA A 34 17.07 36.74 -28.33
CA ALA A 34 16.54 36.87 -26.99
C ALA A 34 17.40 35.96 -26.12
N PHE A 35 18.25 36.56 -25.30
CA PHE A 35 19.15 35.85 -24.42
C PHE A 35 18.27 35.15 -23.38
N SER A 36 18.01 33.86 -23.58
CA SER A 36 17.38 33.02 -22.55
C SER A 36 18.34 33.00 -21.37
N VAL A 37 17.92 33.54 -20.23
CA VAL A 37 18.71 33.46 -19.01
C VAL A 37 18.55 32.03 -18.49
N GLU A 38 19.65 31.29 -18.45
CA GLU A 38 19.67 29.96 -17.85
C GLU A 38 19.22 30.04 -16.39
N PRO A 39 18.27 29.21 -15.94
CA PRO A 39 17.76 29.27 -14.59
C PRO A 39 18.85 28.92 -13.57
N THR A 40 18.85 29.61 -12.44
CA THR A 40 19.79 29.41 -11.34
C THR A 40 19.31 28.29 -10.43
N LEU A 41 19.52 27.05 -10.87
CA LEU A 41 19.04 25.86 -10.15
C LEU A 41 19.69 25.69 -8.76
N PRO A 42 18.97 25.11 -7.77
CA PRO A 42 19.58 24.69 -6.52
C PRO A 42 20.72 23.67 -6.75
N PRO A 43 21.75 23.62 -5.89
CA PRO A 43 22.86 22.68 -6.05
C PRO A 43 22.39 21.23 -6.24
N GLY A 44 22.91 20.56 -7.28
CA GLY A 44 22.58 19.18 -7.63
C GLY A 44 21.41 19.01 -8.61
N TRP A 45 20.61 20.07 -8.84
CA TRP A 45 19.51 20.04 -9.80
C TRP A 45 20.02 20.29 -11.22
N THR A 46 19.46 19.56 -12.17
CA THR A 46 19.77 19.66 -13.60
C THR A 46 18.49 19.55 -14.42
N PHE A 47 18.47 20.20 -15.59
CA PHE A 47 17.39 20.01 -16.56
C PHE A 47 17.42 18.57 -17.09
N LYS A 48 16.30 17.86 -16.93
CA LYS A 48 16.15 16.46 -17.35
C LYS A 48 15.57 16.36 -18.76
N GLY A 49 14.69 17.28 -19.13
CA GLY A 49 14.06 17.32 -20.45
C GLY A 49 12.61 17.82 -20.41
N CYS A 50 12.04 18.01 -21.60
CA CYS A 50 10.63 18.29 -21.80
C CYS A 50 9.85 16.97 -21.88
N TYR A 51 8.80 16.81 -21.10
CA TYR A 51 7.98 15.59 -21.05
C TYR A 51 6.52 15.89 -21.39
N THR A 52 5.81 14.95 -21.98
CA THR A 52 4.35 15.04 -22.14
C THR A 52 3.67 15.01 -20.77
N ASP A 53 2.58 15.76 -20.60
CA ASP A 53 1.72 15.74 -19.41
C ASP A 53 0.23 15.59 -19.79
N ASN A 54 -0.60 15.17 -18.84
CA ASN A 54 -2.04 15.02 -19.04
C ASN A 54 -2.80 15.26 -17.73
N VAL A 55 -3.82 16.13 -17.76
CA VAL A 55 -4.64 16.44 -16.57
C VAL A 55 -5.30 15.23 -15.91
N SER A 56 -5.59 14.17 -16.67
CA SER A 56 -6.16 12.92 -16.16
C SER A 56 -5.11 11.93 -15.64
N SER A 57 -3.85 12.13 -16.00
CA SER A 57 -2.73 11.31 -15.54
C SER A 57 -1.43 12.11 -15.59
N ARG A 58 -1.16 12.82 -14.50
CA ARG A 58 -0.01 13.72 -14.37
C ARG A 58 1.30 12.95 -14.39
N THR A 59 2.29 13.49 -15.08
CA THR A 59 3.66 12.98 -15.15
C THR A 59 4.40 13.14 -13.83
N LEU A 60 4.09 14.22 -13.07
CA LEU A 60 4.49 14.43 -11.68
C LEU A 60 3.24 14.72 -10.86
N ALA A 61 2.90 13.87 -9.89
CA ALA A 61 1.59 13.89 -9.24
C ALA A 61 1.64 14.06 -7.70
N ALA A 62 2.83 14.00 -7.10
CA ALA A 62 2.95 13.92 -5.64
C ALA A 62 2.63 15.25 -4.92
N SER A 63 3.01 16.38 -5.49
CA SER A 63 2.67 17.71 -4.95
C SER A 63 2.63 18.74 -6.08
N SER A 64 1.80 19.78 -5.93
CA SER A 64 1.73 20.86 -6.91
C SER A 64 1.21 22.17 -6.32
N PHE A 65 1.50 23.26 -7.01
CA PHE A 65 0.90 24.58 -6.77
C PHE A 65 0.98 25.44 -8.03
N SER A 66 0.20 26.52 -8.09
CA SER A 66 0.28 27.52 -9.16
C SER A 66 0.62 28.90 -8.59
N SER A 67 1.35 29.71 -9.36
CA SER A 67 1.72 31.07 -8.97
C SER A 67 1.83 32.00 -10.18
N ALA A 68 1.42 33.26 -9.98
CA ALA A 68 1.66 34.34 -10.94
C ALA A 68 3.13 34.80 -10.98
N ASN A 69 3.95 34.37 -10.03
CA ASN A 69 5.38 34.67 -9.97
C ASN A 69 6.21 33.39 -10.16
N MET A 70 5.75 32.45 -11.01
CA MET A 70 6.44 31.18 -11.20
C MET A 70 7.77 31.41 -11.91
N THR A 71 8.82 30.77 -11.41
CA THR A 71 10.13 30.63 -12.07
C THR A 71 10.59 29.19 -11.90
N VAL A 72 11.59 28.78 -12.67
CA VAL A 72 12.17 27.44 -12.52
C VAL A 72 12.77 27.26 -11.11
N GLU A 73 13.42 28.28 -10.57
CA GLU A 73 14.02 28.26 -9.23
C GLU A 73 12.97 28.18 -8.14
N TYR A 74 11.83 28.84 -8.32
CA TYR A 74 10.77 28.80 -7.32
C TYR A 74 10.20 27.37 -7.22
N CYS A 75 9.91 26.75 -8.37
CA CYS A 75 9.41 25.39 -8.38
C CYS A 75 10.43 24.38 -7.85
N THR A 76 11.68 24.41 -8.35
CA THR A 76 12.73 23.50 -7.89
C THR A 76 13.07 23.67 -6.41
N SER A 77 13.02 24.89 -5.88
CA SER A 77 13.21 25.16 -4.44
C SER A 77 12.06 24.61 -3.60
N PHE A 78 10.82 24.78 -4.06
CA PHE A 78 9.65 24.19 -3.40
C PHE A 78 9.76 22.67 -3.35
N CYS A 79 10.02 22.02 -4.48
CA CYS A 79 10.14 20.56 -4.55
C CYS A 79 11.30 20.05 -3.68
N ARG A 80 12.46 20.73 -3.72
CA ARG A 80 13.60 20.41 -2.84
C ARG A 80 13.23 20.53 -1.36
N SER A 81 12.50 21.57 -0.96
CA SER A 81 12.08 21.77 0.44
C SER A 81 11.07 20.72 0.90
N GLY A 82 10.26 20.20 -0.02
CA GLY A 82 9.36 19.08 0.21
C GLY A 82 10.02 17.70 0.17
N GLY A 83 11.33 17.63 -0.09
CA GLY A 83 12.09 16.36 -0.18
C GLY A 83 12.01 15.65 -1.52
N PHE A 84 11.34 16.21 -2.53
CA PHE A 84 11.17 15.61 -3.85
C PHE A 84 12.45 15.65 -4.68
N SER A 85 12.64 14.64 -5.52
CA SER A 85 13.80 14.54 -6.42
C SER A 85 13.55 15.14 -7.79
N LEU A 86 12.27 15.27 -8.17
CA LEU A 86 11.82 15.86 -9.42
C LEU A 86 10.98 17.11 -9.16
N ALA A 87 11.14 18.07 -10.06
CA ALA A 87 10.34 19.28 -10.15
C ALA A 87 9.98 19.47 -11.61
N GLY A 88 8.77 19.92 -11.89
CA GLY A 88 8.29 20.18 -13.23
C GLY A 88 7.50 21.48 -13.27
N VAL A 89 7.76 22.30 -14.27
CA VAL A 89 6.98 23.53 -14.51
C VAL A 89 6.12 23.36 -15.77
N GLU A 90 4.84 23.72 -15.66
CA GLU A 90 3.86 23.62 -16.75
C GLU A 90 3.12 24.95 -16.93
N PHE A 91 2.69 25.22 -18.17
CA PHE A 91 1.74 26.28 -18.52
C PHE A 91 2.12 27.67 -17.94
N GLY A 92 3.43 27.95 -17.93
CA GLY A 92 4.02 29.19 -17.45
C GLY A 92 3.89 29.45 -15.93
N SER A 93 3.01 28.76 -15.21
CA SER A 93 2.56 29.18 -13.89
C SER A 93 2.35 28.05 -12.89
N GLU A 94 2.45 26.80 -13.31
CA GLU A 94 2.20 25.61 -12.50
C GLU A 94 3.52 24.92 -12.15
N CYS A 95 3.60 24.38 -10.94
CA CYS A 95 4.72 23.61 -10.44
C CYS A 95 4.22 22.27 -9.94
N TYR A 96 4.96 21.22 -10.25
CA TYR A 96 4.68 19.83 -9.88
C TYR A 96 5.95 19.19 -9.31
N CYS A 97 5.79 18.31 -8.33
CA CYS A 97 6.89 17.58 -7.70
C CYS A 97 6.58 16.09 -7.67
N ASP A 98 7.62 15.27 -7.76
CA ASP A 98 7.51 13.82 -7.58
C ASP A 98 8.87 13.23 -7.18
N TYR A 99 8.87 11.93 -6.87
CA TYR A 99 10.07 11.13 -6.66
C TYR A 99 10.43 10.32 -7.91
N ALA A 100 9.47 10.09 -8.81
CA ALA A 100 9.65 9.39 -10.08
C ALA A 100 8.77 10.01 -11.19
N LEU A 101 9.15 9.78 -12.45
CA LEU A 101 8.27 10.04 -13.57
C LEU A 101 7.16 8.98 -13.59
N GLN A 102 5.91 9.41 -13.59
CA GLN A 102 4.76 8.51 -13.72
C GLN A 102 4.70 7.91 -15.15
N SER A 103 4.05 6.74 -15.29
CA SER A 103 4.17 5.88 -16.49
C SER A 103 3.72 6.52 -17.83
N PHE A 104 3.01 7.65 -17.79
CA PHE A 104 2.53 8.36 -18.99
C PHE A 104 3.47 9.46 -19.48
N GLY A 105 4.46 9.84 -18.67
CA GLY A 105 5.44 10.86 -19.04
C GLY A 105 6.42 10.33 -20.07
N SER A 106 6.27 10.77 -21.33
CA SER A 106 7.18 10.44 -22.41
C SER A 106 8.06 11.65 -22.75
N LEU A 107 9.33 11.40 -23.09
CA LEU A 107 10.23 12.47 -23.50
C LEU A 107 9.72 13.10 -24.81
N ALA A 108 9.50 14.41 -24.77
CA ALA A 108 9.05 15.22 -25.90
C ALA A 108 10.23 15.99 -26.53
N ASN A 109 9.98 16.64 -27.66
CA ASN A 109 10.92 17.61 -28.19
C ASN A 109 10.99 18.82 -27.24
N THR A 110 12.19 19.30 -26.92
CA THR A 110 12.37 20.48 -26.06
C THR A 110 11.66 21.71 -26.60
N SER A 111 11.47 21.83 -27.92
CA SER A 111 10.70 22.93 -28.52
C SER A 111 9.20 22.93 -28.20
N SER A 112 8.67 21.82 -27.67
CA SER A 112 7.28 21.74 -27.21
C SER A 112 7.07 22.45 -25.88
N CYS A 113 8.11 22.54 -25.05
CA CYS A 113 8.11 23.32 -23.82
C CYS A 113 8.61 24.74 -24.15
N ASN A 114 7.70 25.61 -24.58
CA ASN A 114 8.02 26.91 -25.16
C ASN A 114 7.23 28.08 -24.55
N GLU A 115 6.58 27.85 -23.41
CA GLU A 115 5.80 28.85 -22.69
C GLU A 115 6.68 29.57 -21.66
N ALA A 116 6.60 30.89 -21.62
CA ALA A 116 7.40 31.69 -20.71
C ALA A 116 6.90 31.58 -19.26
N CYS A 117 7.82 31.57 -18.30
CA CYS A 117 7.46 31.60 -16.88
C CYS A 117 6.77 32.92 -16.49
N SER A 118 5.72 32.84 -15.68
CA SER A 118 4.89 33.98 -15.27
C SER A 118 5.64 35.00 -14.42
N GLY A 119 6.63 34.54 -13.64
CA GLY A 119 7.51 35.38 -12.82
C GLY A 119 8.84 35.73 -13.48
N ALA A 120 9.20 35.10 -14.61
CA ALA A 120 10.47 35.30 -15.32
C ALA A 120 10.31 35.05 -16.82
N SER A 121 9.98 36.09 -17.59
CA SER A 121 9.66 35.95 -19.03
C SER A 121 10.83 35.51 -19.92
N THR A 122 12.04 35.43 -19.36
CA THR A 122 13.26 34.96 -20.05
C THR A 122 13.55 33.47 -19.82
N GLU A 123 12.76 32.80 -18.98
CA GLU A 123 12.81 31.37 -18.71
C GLU A 123 11.61 30.66 -19.36
N LEU A 124 11.77 29.36 -19.64
CA LEU A 124 10.70 28.50 -20.15
C LEU A 124 10.14 27.64 -19.01
N CYS A 125 8.82 27.55 -18.95
CA CYS A 125 8.05 26.84 -17.95
C CYS A 125 7.04 25.88 -18.60
N GLY A 126 7.55 24.94 -19.40
CA GLY A 126 6.73 23.95 -20.07
C GLY A 126 5.88 24.55 -21.20
N ALA A 127 4.69 23.98 -21.40
CA ALA A 127 3.58 24.50 -22.20
C ALA A 127 2.31 23.69 -21.86
N GLY A 128 1.16 23.98 -22.46
CA GLY A 128 -0.03 23.16 -22.27
C GLY A 128 0.19 21.68 -22.66
N ASN A 129 0.09 20.76 -21.70
CA ASN A 129 0.39 19.32 -21.81
C ASN A 129 1.88 18.98 -21.97
N PHE A 130 2.80 19.90 -21.65
CA PHE A 130 4.24 19.67 -21.72
C PHE A 130 4.95 20.25 -20.49
N LEU A 131 5.71 19.42 -19.80
CA LEU A 131 6.34 19.70 -18.53
C LEU A 131 7.86 19.79 -18.70
N ASP A 132 8.48 20.92 -18.37
CA ASP A 132 9.94 21.00 -18.25
C ASP A 132 10.35 20.39 -16.91
N VAL A 133 11.02 19.24 -16.95
CA VAL A 133 11.37 18.46 -15.75
C VAL A 133 12.82 18.69 -15.37
N TYR A 134 13.05 18.89 -14.07
CA TYR A 134 14.34 19.04 -13.42
C TYR A 134 14.54 17.93 -12.39
N TRP A 135 15.79 17.51 -12.20
CA TRP A 135 16.13 16.38 -11.34
C TRP A 135 17.40 16.63 -10.54
N ASN A 136 17.41 16.22 -9.27
CA ASN A 136 18.52 16.44 -8.34
C ASN A 136 19.56 15.30 -8.26
N GLY A 137 19.44 14.26 -9.09
CA GLY A 137 20.33 13.11 -9.09
C GLY A 137 19.94 11.97 -8.15
N THR A 138 18.95 12.16 -7.27
CA THR A 138 18.43 11.09 -6.39
C THR A 138 17.71 10.03 -7.24
N PRO A 139 18.09 8.74 -7.16
CA PRO A 139 17.41 7.68 -7.89
C PRO A 139 15.90 7.63 -7.58
N PRO A 140 15.06 7.24 -8.55
CA PRO A 140 13.65 7.07 -8.29
C PRO A 140 13.42 5.93 -7.28
N PRO A 141 12.32 5.98 -6.51
CA PRO A 141 11.94 4.87 -5.66
C PRO A 141 11.75 3.58 -6.46
N THR A 142 11.95 2.45 -5.78
CA THR A 142 11.85 1.13 -6.39
C THR A 142 10.99 0.20 -5.54
N ILE A 143 10.52 -0.89 -6.14
CA ILE A 143 9.91 -1.98 -5.37
C ILE A 143 11.04 -2.74 -4.69
N THR A 144 11.02 -2.80 -3.35
CA THR A 144 11.96 -3.62 -2.60
C THR A 144 11.60 -5.09 -2.80
N PRO A 145 12.42 -5.93 -3.45
CA PRO A 145 11.98 -7.28 -3.86
C PRO A 145 11.87 -8.26 -2.67
N GLN A 146 12.70 -8.10 -1.64
CA GLN A 146 12.73 -8.99 -0.48
C GLN A 146 13.26 -8.27 0.76
N ILE A 147 12.63 -8.54 1.92
CA ILE A 147 13.01 -8.02 3.24
C ILE A 147 12.92 -9.16 4.25
N GLY A 148 14.07 -9.70 4.66
CA GLY A 148 14.10 -10.87 5.54
C GLY A 148 13.35 -12.06 4.93
N THR A 149 12.29 -12.52 5.61
CA THR A 149 11.43 -13.62 5.12
C THR A 149 10.29 -13.16 4.21
N TRP A 150 10.12 -11.85 4.02
CA TRP A 150 9.04 -11.27 3.21
C TRP A 150 9.49 -11.06 1.78
N ASN A 151 8.71 -11.53 0.82
CA ASN A 151 8.94 -11.32 -0.61
C ASN A 151 7.83 -10.46 -1.19
N TYR A 152 8.17 -9.62 -2.16
CA TYR A 152 7.18 -8.89 -2.93
C TYR A 152 6.25 -9.88 -3.64
N SER A 153 4.94 -9.70 -3.44
CA SER A 153 3.91 -10.59 -3.98
C SER A 153 3.16 -9.97 -5.16
N GLY A 154 3.20 -8.64 -5.33
CA GLY A 154 2.49 -7.94 -6.41
C GLY A 154 1.80 -6.66 -5.95
N CYS A 155 1.27 -5.93 -6.93
CA CYS A 155 0.38 -4.80 -6.75
C CYS A 155 -1.07 -5.26 -6.95
N PHE A 156 -1.98 -4.86 -6.07
CA PHE A 156 -3.37 -5.34 -6.07
C PHE A 156 -4.34 -4.17 -6.00
N ALA A 157 -5.43 -4.22 -6.76
CA ALA A 157 -6.50 -3.23 -6.64
C ALA A 157 -7.16 -3.35 -5.26
N ASP A 158 -7.32 -2.24 -4.58
CA ASP A 158 -7.92 -2.18 -3.26
C ASP A 158 -9.06 -1.17 -3.19
N SER A 159 -9.96 -1.30 -2.22
CA SER A 159 -10.98 -0.29 -1.98
C SER A 159 -11.55 -0.37 -0.57
N PRO A 160 -12.06 0.74 0.00
CA PRO A 160 -12.70 0.72 1.31
C PRO A 160 -13.89 -0.25 1.42
N SER A 161 -14.59 -0.54 0.31
CA SER A 161 -15.73 -1.47 0.27
C SER A 161 -15.35 -2.93 0.00
N SER A 162 -14.11 -3.19 -0.42
CA SER A 162 -13.59 -4.53 -0.73
C SER A 162 -12.09 -4.57 -0.47
N ARG A 163 -11.71 -4.47 0.81
CA ARG A 163 -10.30 -4.49 1.24
C ARG A 163 -9.64 -5.85 0.97
N GLN A 164 -8.48 -5.85 0.33
CA GLN A 164 -7.64 -7.04 0.18
C GLN A 164 -7.15 -7.54 1.55
N LEU A 165 -6.66 -6.61 2.38
CA LEU A 165 -6.15 -6.87 3.72
C LEU A 165 -6.98 -6.06 4.74
N PRO A 166 -7.63 -6.70 5.73
CA PRO A 166 -8.64 -6.02 6.55
C PRO A 166 -8.07 -5.30 7.79
N SER A 167 -6.81 -5.51 8.15
CA SER A 167 -6.27 -5.05 9.43
C SER A 167 -5.30 -3.88 9.29
N LEU A 168 -5.80 -2.66 9.41
CA LEU A 168 -4.96 -1.45 9.45
C LEU A 168 -4.05 -1.43 10.68
N GLN A 169 -2.78 -1.10 10.49
CA GLN A 169 -1.79 -0.88 11.54
C GLN A 169 -1.40 0.58 11.65
N THR A 170 -1.22 1.05 12.88
CA THR A 170 -0.65 2.38 13.16
C THR A 170 0.84 2.22 13.47
N ILE A 171 1.70 2.83 12.65
CA ILE A 171 3.16 2.72 12.79
C ILE A 171 3.76 4.08 13.19
N PRO A 172 4.20 4.24 14.45
CA PRO A 172 4.90 5.45 14.87
C PRO A 172 6.17 5.69 14.05
N GLY A 173 6.38 6.92 13.58
CA GLY A 173 7.53 7.28 12.75
C GLY A 173 7.29 7.11 11.24
N GLY A 174 6.15 6.54 10.84
CA GLY A 174 5.74 6.41 9.44
C GLY A 174 5.96 5.02 8.86
N VAL A 175 5.36 4.80 7.70
CA VAL A 175 5.34 3.50 7.02
C VAL A 175 6.51 3.40 6.04
N THR A 176 7.21 2.29 6.14
CA THR A 176 8.25 1.76 5.25
C THR A 176 7.93 0.30 4.97
N VAL A 177 8.54 -0.31 3.97
CA VAL A 177 8.36 -1.74 3.72
C VAL A 177 8.80 -2.57 4.95
N GLU A 178 9.92 -2.21 5.57
CA GLU A 178 10.42 -2.88 6.77
C GLU A 178 9.48 -2.72 7.97
N SER A 179 9.00 -1.49 8.22
CA SER A 179 8.14 -1.25 9.38
C SER A 179 6.78 -1.92 9.23
N CYS A 180 6.20 -1.94 8.03
CA CYS A 180 4.91 -2.58 7.79
C CYS A 180 5.00 -4.11 7.88
N THR A 181 5.97 -4.73 7.21
CA THR A 181 6.16 -6.18 7.27
C THR A 181 6.48 -6.65 8.69
N SER A 182 7.28 -5.88 9.44
CA SER A 182 7.55 -6.17 10.85
C SER A 182 6.28 -6.08 11.72
N ALA A 183 5.46 -5.05 11.54
CA ALA A 183 4.21 -4.89 12.29
C ALA A 183 3.23 -6.05 12.01
N CYS A 184 3.03 -6.39 10.73
CA CYS A 184 2.18 -7.52 10.36
C CYS A 184 2.69 -8.86 10.91
N LYS A 185 4.01 -9.05 10.94
CA LYS A 185 4.63 -10.24 11.55
C LYS A 185 4.35 -10.35 13.05
N VAL A 186 4.45 -9.24 13.78
CA VAL A 186 4.16 -9.19 15.23
C VAL A 186 2.71 -9.53 15.50
N GLU A 187 1.80 -9.00 14.67
CA GLU A 187 0.38 -9.32 14.71
C GLU A 187 0.03 -10.71 14.16
N GLY A 188 1.04 -11.48 13.72
CA GLY A 188 0.92 -12.88 13.29
C GLY A 188 0.39 -13.09 11.88
N PHE A 189 0.23 -12.03 11.08
CA PHE A 189 -0.24 -12.08 9.71
C PHE A 189 0.86 -12.50 8.72
N GLY A 190 0.48 -13.30 7.72
CA GLY A 190 1.37 -13.71 6.63
C GLY A 190 1.43 -12.75 5.43
N LEU A 191 0.54 -11.74 5.38
CA LEU A 191 0.51 -10.72 4.33
C LEU A 191 0.59 -9.32 4.96
N ALA A 192 1.37 -8.45 4.31
CA ALA A 192 1.53 -7.05 4.63
C ALA A 192 1.34 -6.25 3.34
N GLY A 193 0.52 -5.21 3.38
CA GLY A 193 0.19 -4.38 2.23
C GLY A 193 0.40 -2.92 2.56
N LEU A 194 1.06 -2.21 1.66
CA LEU A 194 1.33 -0.79 1.79
C LEU A 194 0.44 -0.02 0.82
N GLU A 195 -0.24 1.01 1.30
CA GLU A 195 -1.13 1.84 0.48
C GLU A 195 -0.84 3.32 0.70
N TYR A 196 -1.04 4.11 -0.37
CA TYR A 196 -1.05 5.56 -0.33
C TYR A 196 0.19 6.23 0.30
N GLY A 197 1.36 5.58 0.23
CA GLY A 197 2.61 6.13 0.74
C GLY A 197 2.78 6.10 2.27
N GLN A 198 1.74 5.73 3.02
CA GLN A 198 1.70 5.94 4.48
C GLN A 198 0.82 4.97 5.27
N GLU A 199 0.09 4.07 4.61
CA GLU A 199 -0.78 3.10 5.29
C GLU A 199 -0.14 1.71 5.29
N CYS A 200 -0.37 0.97 6.38
CA CYS A 200 0.05 -0.42 6.51
C CYS A 200 -1.15 -1.30 6.85
N TRP A 201 -1.42 -2.29 6.01
CA TRP A 201 -2.53 -3.22 6.13
C TRP A 201 -2.01 -4.64 6.28
N CYS A 202 -2.58 -5.40 7.19
CA CYS A 202 -2.21 -6.79 7.42
C CYS A 202 -3.38 -7.73 7.13
N GLY A 203 -3.06 -8.94 6.72
CA GLY A 203 -4.07 -9.96 6.51
C GLY A 203 -3.46 -11.33 6.23
N SER A 204 -4.33 -12.28 5.90
CA SER A 204 -3.91 -13.63 5.52
C SER A 204 -4.81 -14.24 4.46
N GLY A 205 -5.85 -13.52 4.04
CA GLY A 205 -6.80 -13.97 3.03
C GLY A 205 -6.16 -14.16 1.66
N PRO A 206 -6.82 -14.90 0.75
CA PRO A 206 -6.38 -14.95 -0.64
C PRO A 206 -6.44 -13.54 -1.25
N LEU A 207 -5.43 -13.22 -2.05
CA LEU A 207 -5.36 -11.98 -2.82
C LEU A 207 -6.11 -12.15 -4.15
N ALA A 208 -6.69 -11.07 -4.67
CA ALA A 208 -7.23 -11.03 -6.02
C ALA A 208 -6.10 -11.12 -7.07
N SER A 209 -6.45 -11.05 -8.36
CA SER A 209 -5.45 -10.94 -9.42
C SER A 209 -4.65 -9.64 -9.30
N SER A 210 -3.33 -9.72 -9.49
CA SER A 210 -2.46 -8.55 -9.49
C SER A 210 -2.78 -7.61 -10.65
N ILE A 211 -2.58 -6.31 -10.41
CA ILE A 211 -2.62 -5.23 -11.40
C ILE A 211 -1.20 -4.78 -11.73
N SER A 212 -1.07 -3.74 -12.57
CA SER A 212 0.24 -3.19 -12.94
C SER A 212 0.95 -2.56 -11.74
N ASP A 213 2.24 -2.85 -11.59
CA ASP A 213 3.12 -2.25 -10.56
C ASP A 213 3.13 -0.72 -10.58
N SER A 214 2.88 -0.11 -11.75
CA SER A 214 2.74 1.35 -11.89
C SER A 214 1.60 1.93 -11.03
N SER A 215 0.55 1.16 -10.74
CA SER A 215 -0.52 1.59 -9.84
C SER A 215 -0.07 1.66 -8.37
N CYS A 216 1.04 0.99 -8.03
CA CYS A 216 1.63 0.97 -6.71
C CYS A 216 2.91 1.82 -6.59
N ALA A 217 3.11 2.79 -7.49
CA ALA A 217 4.33 3.60 -7.60
C ALA A 217 4.32 4.88 -6.74
N THR A 218 3.58 4.93 -5.64
CA THR A 218 3.66 6.04 -4.67
C THR A 218 4.80 5.77 -3.70
N ALA A 219 5.74 6.72 -3.58
CA ALA A 219 6.85 6.59 -2.64
C ALA A 219 6.37 6.54 -1.19
N CYS A 220 7.09 5.83 -0.32
CA CYS A 220 6.84 5.91 1.11
C CYS A 220 7.18 7.31 1.64
N VAL A 221 6.30 7.89 2.46
CA VAL A 221 6.54 9.19 3.09
C VAL A 221 7.75 9.14 4.04
N ALA A 222 7.94 8.01 4.73
CA ALA A 222 9.05 7.84 5.67
C ALA A 222 10.36 7.34 5.01
N ASN A 223 10.29 6.85 3.77
CA ASN A 223 11.45 6.38 3.01
C ASN A 223 11.22 6.53 1.50
N THR A 224 11.62 7.67 0.94
CA THR A 224 11.31 8.03 -0.45
C THR A 224 12.10 7.23 -1.49
N THR A 225 12.91 6.25 -1.08
CA THR A 225 13.65 5.36 -2.00
C THR A 225 12.90 4.06 -2.32
N GLU A 226 11.75 3.84 -1.69
CA GLU A 226 10.91 2.67 -1.91
C GLU A 226 9.43 3.05 -2.14
N PHE A 227 8.70 2.15 -2.80
CA PHE A 227 7.27 2.31 -3.04
C PHE A 227 6.42 1.74 -1.90
N CYS A 228 5.32 2.44 -1.61
CA CYS A 228 4.32 2.14 -0.57
C CYS A 228 2.89 2.15 -1.17
N GLY A 229 2.71 1.51 -2.32
CA GLY A 229 1.39 1.35 -2.95
C GLY A 229 0.94 2.58 -3.73
N GLY A 230 -0.36 2.80 -3.79
CA GLY A 230 -0.97 3.92 -4.49
C GLY A 230 -2.39 4.19 -4.02
N SER A 231 -3.10 5.07 -4.71
CA SER A 231 -4.51 5.33 -4.42
C SER A 231 -5.35 4.12 -4.84
N ASN A 232 -5.99 3.42 -3.89
CA ASN A 232 -6.77 2.20 -4.15
C ASN A 232 -5.90 1.08 -4.77
N ALA A 233 -4.62 1.04 -4.42
CA ALA A 233 -3.65 0.10 -4.96
C ALA A 233 -2.67 -0.32 -3.86
N LEU A 234 -2.73 -1.59 -3.47
CA LEU A 234 -1.99 -2.16 -2.35
C LEU A 234 -0.74 -2.88 -2.87
N LEU A 235 0.44 -2.43 -2.43
CA LEU A 235 1.71 -3.09 -2.69
C LEU A 235 1.92 -4.16 -1.62
N VAL A 236 1.83 -5.43 -1.99
CA VAL A 236 1.74 -6.54 -1.02
C VAL A 236 3.04 -7.35 -0.95
N TYR A 237 3.42 -7.67 0.27
CA TYR A 237 4.47 -8.59 0.65
C TYR A 237 3.87 -9.83 1.32
N GLN A 238 4.49 -10.97 1.07
CA GLN A 238 4.14 -12.24 1.68
C GLN A 238 5.31 -12.80 2.49
N ASP A 239 5.05 -13.18 3.75
CA ASP A 239 6.02 -13.88 4.58
C ASP A 239 6.13 -15.33 4.11
N SER A 240 7.31 -15.73 3.66
CA SER A 240 7.63 -17.12 3.29
C SER A 240 7.50 -18.11 4.45
N THR A 241 7.44 -17.62 5.69
CA THR A 241 7.20 -18.43 6.89
C THR A 241 5.75 -18.38 7.37
N GLY A 242 4.94 -17.48 6.84
CA GLY A 242 3.53 -17.32 7.17
C GLY A 242 2.64 -18.26 6.35
N GLN A 243 1.58 -18.78 6.96
CA GLN A 243 0.58 -19.56 6.23
C GLN A 243 -0.47 -18.62 5.62
N VAL A 244 -0.74 -18.80 4.33
CA VAL A 244 -1.82 -18.09 3.62
C VAL A 244 -3.11 -18.89 3.71
N CYS A 245 -4.21 -18.20 3.96
CA CYS A 245 -5.54 -18.78 3.95
C CYS A 245 -5.89 -19.30 2.55
N LEU A 246 -6.31 -20.56 2.48
CA LEU A 246 -6.90 -21.14 1.26
C LEU A 246 -8.29 -20.58 0.99
N SER A 247 -9.06 -20.35 2.05
CA SER A 247 -10.37 -19.71 1.93
C SER A 247 -10.82 -19.06 3.24
N SER A 248 -11.44 -17.88 3.13
CA SER A 248 -12.19 -17.21 4.20
C SER A 248 -13.70 -17.46 4.14
N THR A 249 -14.17 -18.22 3.14
CA THR A 249 -15.57 -18.64 2.99
C THR A 249 -15.67 -20.11 2.55
N LEU A 250 -16.43 -20.91 3.27
CA LEU A 250 -16.72 -22.30 2.90
C LEU A 250 -18.19 -22.44 2.52
N SER A 251 -18.44 -23.01 1.34
CA SER A 251 -19.79 -23.13 0.77
C SER A 251 -20.66 -24.20 1.43
N SER A 252 -20.09 -25.04 2.30
CA SER A 252 -20.77 -26.11 3.01
C SER A 252 -20.54 -26.01 4.51
N ASP A 253 -21.50 -26.53 5.26
CA ASP A 253 -21.36 -26.71 6.71
C ASP A 253 -20.29 -27.76 7.04
N PHE A 254 -19.70 -27.63 8.23
CA PHE A 254 -18.63 -28.51 8.69
C PHE A 254 -18.64 -28.71 10.20
N ASN A 255 -17.99 -29.78 10.64
CA ASN A 255 -17.66 -30.04 12.04
C ASN A 255 -16.21 -29.70 12.33
N LEU A 256 -15.93 -29.31 13.57
CA LEU A 256 -14.58 -29.05 14.04
C LEU A 256 -14.12 -30.17 14.96
N ALA A 257 -12.85 -30.54 14.85
CA ALA A 257 -12.19 -31.44 15.79
C ALA A 257 -10.78 -30.93 16.10
N ALA A 258 -10.32 -31.11 17.33
CA ALA A 258 -8.96 -30.79 17.73
C ALA A 258 -8.11 -32.05 17.64
N VAL A 259 -7.09 -32.02 16.78
CA VAL A 259 -6.08 -33.07 16.64
C VAL A 259 -4.84 -32.66 17.41
N TYR A 260 -4.36 -33.51 18.31
CA TYR A 260 -3.16 -33.20 19.10
C TYR A 260 -1.92 -33.08 18.21
N ALA A 261 -1.22 -31.95 18.29
CA ALA A 261 0.03 -31.74 17.56
C ALA A 261 1.12 -32.73 17.99
N SER A 262 1.06 -33.18 19.25
CA SER A 262 1.83 -34.30 19.78
C SER A 262 0.86 -35.33 20.37
N PRO A 263 0.47 -36.36 19.59
CA PRO A 263 -0.51 -37.34 20.03
C PRO A 263 -0.09 -38.07 21.32
N PRO A 264 -1.02 -38.28 22.28
CA PRO A 264 -0.70 -39.03 23.49
C PRO A 264 -0.44 -40.50 23.17
N LYS A 265 0.45 -41.16 23.94
CA LYS A 265 0.77 -42.59 23.78
C LYS A 265 -0.44 -43.52 24.01
N MET A 266 -1.40 -43.07 24.82
CA MET A 266 -2.65 -43.76 25.11
C MET A 266 -3.78 -42.74 25.12
N GLY A 267 -4.93 -43.09 24.55
CA GLY A 267 -6.10 -42.23 24.45
C GLY A 267 -6.39 -41.74 23.03
N ALA A 268 -7.36 -40.84 22.90
CA ALA A 268 -7.78 -40.30 21.63
C ALA A 268 -6.73 -39.33 21.06
N THR A 269 -6.42 -39.46 19.77
CA THR A 269 -5.52 -38.55 19.03
C THR A 269 -6.24 -37.30 18.51
N SER A 270 -7.56 -37.34 18.50
CA SER A 270 -8.46 -36.27 18.10
C SER A 270 -9.68 -36.24 19.00
N VAL A 271 -10.21 -35.04 19.26
CA VAL A 271 -11.44 -34.85 20.04
C VAL A 271 -12.41 -33.93 19.28
N PRO A 272 -13.71 -34.25 19.24
CA PRO A 272 -14.70 -33.38 18.62
C PRO A 272 -14.84 -32.07 19.40
N LEU A 273 -15.10 -30.98 18.68
CA LEU A 273 -15.31 -29.66 19.25
C LEU A 273 -16.76 -29.23 19.10
N HIS A 274 -17.24 -28.51 20.10
CA HIS A 274 -18.61 -28.03 20.17
C HIS A 274 -18.65 -26.60 20.69
N VAL A 275 -19.69 -25.87 20.29
CA VAL A 275 -19.97 -24.54 20.82
C VAL A 275 -20.89 -24.67 22.03
N LEU A 276 -20.40 -24.25 23.19
CA LEU A 276 -21.10 -24.37 24.48
C LEU A 276 -21.54 -23.00 24.97
N ILE A 277 -22.83 -22.84 25.28
CA ILE A 277 -23.34 -21.65 25.97
C ILE A 277 -22.78 -21.62 27.40
N ILE A 278 -22.10 -20.53 27.73
CA ILE A 278 -21.55 -20.30 29.08
C ILE A 278 -22.35 -19.26 29.87
N LYS A 279 -23.13 -18.41 29.20
CA LYS A 279 -23.93 -17.37 29.83
C LYS A 279 -25.09 -16.96 28.95
N SER A 280 -26.25 -16.70 29.56
CA SER A 280 -27.41 -16.13 28.86
C SER A 280 -28.02 -15.00 29.69
N ILE A 281 -28.35 -13.89 29.02
CA ILE A 281 -29.12 -12.77 29.58
C ILE A 281 -30.11 -12.32 28.50
N LEU A 282 -31.41 -12.31 28.82
CA LEU A 282 -32.50 -11.74 28.00
C LEU A 282 -32.25 -11.72 26.48
N LYS A 283 -32.47 -12.85 25.81
CA LYS A 283 -32.31 -13.05 24.34
C LYS A 283 -30.89 -12.95 23.78
N ILE A 284 -29.87 -12.83 24.64
CA ILE A 284 -28.45 -12.87 24.28
C ILE A 284 -27.80 -14.03 25.00
N SER A 285 -27.04 -14.85 24.28
CA SER A 285 -26.17 -15.86 24.88
C SER A 285 -24.74 -15.70 24.41
N TRP A 286 -23.79 -15.96 25.31
CA TRP A 286 -22.38 -16.06 25.02
C TRP A 286 -21.97 -17.52 25.08
N SER A 287 -21.27 -17.94 24.05
CA SER A 287 -20.79 -19.30 23.90
C SER A 287 -19.30 -19.33 23.61
N ILE A 288 -18.66 -20.45 23.86
CA ILE A 288 -17.24 -20.67 23.55
C ILE A 288 -17.04 -21.99 22.81
N LEU A 289 -15.89 -22.15 22.15
CA LEU A 289 -15.46 -23.43 21.57
C LEU A 289 -14.78 -24.30 22.65
N THR A 290 -15.28 -25.51 22.87
CA THR A 290 -14.82 -26.44 23.91
C THR A 290 -14.84 -27.89 23.39
N THR A 291 -14.22 -28.80 24.14
CA THR A 291 -14.44 -30.25 23.99
C THR A 291 -15.51 -30.71 24.99
N GLY A 292 -16.10 -31.90 24.79
CA GLY A 292 -17.02 -32.55 25.74
C GLY A 292 -18.31 -33.07 25.11
N GLU A 293 -19.26 -33.55 25.93
CA GLU A 293 -20.56 -34.02 25.46
C GLU A 293 -21.45 -32.84 25.03
N GLY A 294 -21.96 -32.91 23.79
CA GLY A 294 -23.17 -32.23 23.34
C GLY A 294 -23.15 -30.71 23.32
N GLY A 295 -22.99 -30.12 22.14
CA GLY A 295 -23.32 -28.72 21.89
C GLY A 295 -24.76 -28.57 21.36
N MET A 296 -25.35 -27.38 21.56
CA MET A 296 -26.62 -27.01 20.92
C MET A 296 -26.46 -26.78 19.40
N PHE A 297 -25.23 -26.59 18.94
CA PHE A 297 -24.89 -26.30 17.55
C PHE A 297 -24.48 -27.58 16.84
N ASP A 298 -25.18 -27.90 15.75
CA ASP A 298 -25.01 -29.14 15.00
C ASP A 298 -23.76 -29.09 14.09
N PHE A 299 -23.43 -27.90 13.58
CA PHE A 299 -22.34 -27.67 12.65
C PHE A 299 -21.97 -26.17 12.62
N VAL A 300 -20.90 -25.85 11.90
CA VAL A 300 -20.36 -24.50 11.75
C VAL A 300 -20.23 -24.17 10.27
N ASN A 301 -20.44 -22.90 9.93
CA ASN A 301 -20.15 -22.34 8.62
C ASN A 301 -19.02 -21.30 8.76
N LEU A 302 -18.24 -21.08 7.70
CA LEU A 302 -17.22 -20.04 7.61
C LEU A 302 -17.65 -19.09 6.49
N SER A 303 -17.94 -17.84 6.83
CA SER A 303 -18.36 -16.83 5.85
C SER A 303 -17.69 -15.51 6.16
N ASN A 304 -16.99 -14.95 5.17
CA ASN A 304 -16.26 -13.68 5.27
C ASN A 304 -15.36 -13.64 6.51
N ALA A 305 -14.59 -14.71 6.70
CA ALA A 305 -13.71 -14.97 7.83
C ALA A 305 -14.40 -15.15 9.19
N GLY A 306 -15.72 -15.03 9.28
CA GLY A 306 -16.47 -15.27 10.50
C GLY A 306 -16.91 -16.73 10.66
N LEU A 307 -16.76 -17.28 11.86
CA LEU A 307 -17.36 -18.57 12.19
C LEU A 307 -18.81 -18.37 12.62
N LEU A 308 -19.70 -19.13 11.99
CA LEU A 308 -21.14 -19.06 12.17
C LEU A 308 -21.64 -20.43 12.66
N PRO A 309 -21.70 -20.67 13.97
CA PRO A 309 -22.35 -21.86 14.52
C PRO A 309 -23.82 -21.88 14.14
N VAL A 310 -24.33 -23.04 13.72
CA VAL A 310 -25.69 -23.17 13.19
C VAL A 310 -26.51 -24.16 14.02
N VAL A 311 -27.78 -23.81 14.23
CA VAL A 311 -28.79 -24.66 14.88
C VAL A 311 -29.94 -24.85 13.90
N ARG A 312 -30.03 -25.99 13.22
CA ARG A 312 -31.03 -26.20 12.15
C ARG A 312 -32.46 -26.28 12.69
N SER A 313 -32.61 -26.68 13.96
CA SER A 313 -33.90 -26.80 14.63
C SER A 313 -34.53 -25.45 15.03
N ILE A 314 -33.77 -24.35 15.02
CA ILE A 314 -34.26 -23.02 15.47
C ILE A 314 -33.84 -21.92 14.49
N ARG A 315 -34.69 -21.66 13.49
CA ARG A 315 -34.39 -20.72 12.38
C ARG A 315 -34.22 -19.25 12.77
N GLU A 316 -34.70 -18.85 13.95
CA GLU A 316 -34.68 -17.45 14.40
C GLU A 316 -33.43 -17.07 15.20
N ILE A 317 -32.63 -18.08 15.59
CA ILE A 317 -31.42 -17.88 16.37
C ILE A 317 -30.23 -17.83 15.41
N LYS A 318 -29.47 -16.74 15.48
CA LYS A 318 -28.24 -16.58 14.70
C LYS A 318 -27.06 -16.43 15.65
N THR A 319 -25.96 -17.08 15.33
CA THR A 319 -24.73 -17.06 16.14
C THR A 319 -23.54 -16.69 15.28
N ALA A 320 -22.69 -15.82 15.80
CA ALA A 320 -21.52 -15.30 15.11
C ALA A 320 -20.33 -15.22 16.05
N SER A 321 -19.13 -15.46 15.52
CA SER A 321 -17.87 -15.27 16.25
C SER A 321 -17.61 -13.80 16.53
N LEU A 322 -16.97 -13.54 17.68
CA LEU A 322 -16.33 -12.28 18.00
C LEU A 322 -14.83 -12.36 17.74
N ALA A 323 -14.17 -11.20 17.74
CA ALA A 323 -12.72 -11.12 17.56
C ALA A 323 -12.03 -11.85 18.73
N THR A 324 -11.21 -12.84 18.40
CA THR A 324 -10.47 -13.65 19.37
C THR A 324 -9.08 -13.09 19.53
N LYS A 325 -8.63 -12.91 20.78
CA LYS A 325 -7.29 -12.44 21.12
C LYS A 325 -6.42 -13.58 21.62
N PRO A 326 -5.08 -13.43 21.61
CA PRO A 326 -4.20 -14.33 22.33
C PRO A 326 -4.62 -14.49 23.79
N GLY A 327 -4.71 -15.73 24.22
CA GLY A 327 -5.14 -16.14 25.55
C GLY A 327 -6.63 -16.44 25.68
N ASP A 328 -7.46 -16.02 24.73
CA ASP A 328 -8.91 -16.21 24.77
C ASP A 328 -9.36 -17.48 24.02
N SER A 329 -10.49 -18.03 24.44
CA SER A 329 -11.24 -18.97 23.61
C SER A 329 -12.00 -18.24 22.50
N PRO A 330 -12.26 -18.88 21.35
CA PRO A 330 -13.24 -18.36 20.39
C PRO A 330 -14.58 -18.09 21.08
N ILE A 331 -14.98 -16.83 21.14
CA ILE A 331 -16.26 -16.41 21.73
C ILE A 331 -17.28 -16.23 20.61
N PHE A 332 -18.50 -16.69 20.86
CA PHE A 332 -19.64 -16.51 19.98
C PHE A 332 -20.76 -15.79 20.71
N ILE A 333 -21.45 -14.93 19.99
CA ILE A 333 -22.66 -14.26 20.48
C ILE A 333 -23.87 -14.78 19.70
N THR A 334 -24.91 -15.12 20.45
CA THR A 334 -26.16 -15.67 19.93
C THR A 334 -27.28 -14.68 20.21
N THR A 335 -27.90 -14.14 19.16
CA THR A 335 -29.05 -13.21 19.26
C THR A 335 -29.95 -13.34 18.02
N HIS A 336 -31.09 -12.62 17.99
CA HIS A 336 -31.90 -12.51 16.77
C HIS A 336 -31.20 -11.73 15.63
N ILE A 337 -30.35 -10.75 15.97
CA ILE A 337 -29.60 -9.93 15.02
C ILE A 337 -28.15 -9.84 15.55
N PRO A 338 -27.30 -10.83 15.26
CA PRO A 338 -25.94 -10.82 15.74
C PRO A 338 -25.15 -9.70 15.04
N PRO A 339 -24.11 -9.17 15.69
CA PRO A 339 -23.14 -8.33 14.99
C PRO A 339 -22.52 -9.12 13.83
N PRO A 340 -21.94 -8.42 12.83
CA PRO A 340 -21.10 -9.08 11.84
C PRO A 340 -20.08 -9.97 12.54
N ALA A 341 -19.94 -11.20 12.07
CA ALA A 341 -18.93 -12.09 12.60
C ALA A 341 -17.56 -11.45 12.37
N VAL A 342 -16.77 -11.37 13.43
CA VAL A 342 -15.43 -10.76 13.43
C VAL A 342 -14.45 -11.76 14.04
N GLY A 343 -13.18 -11.60 13.69
CA GLY A 343 -12.13 -12.60 13.95
C GLY A 343 -11.72 -13.21 12.61
N PRO A 344 -10.51 -12.94 12.08
CA PRO A 344 -10.15 -13.34 10.73
C PRO A 344 -9.82 -14.84 10.67
N TYR A 345 -10.86 -15.68 10.78
CA TYR A 345 -10.73 -17.12 10.64
C TYR A 345 -10.59 -17.49 9.16
N CYS A 346 -9.85 -18.55 8.90
CA CYS A 346 -9.77 -19.10 7.56
C CYS A 346 -9.42 -20.57 7.57
N ALA A 347 -9.69 -21.24 6.45
CA ALA A 347 -9.18 -22.56 6.17
C ALA A 347 -7.75 -22.47 5.62
N THR A 348 -6.86 -23.31 6.12
CA THR A 348 -5.47 -23.47 5.66
C THR A 348 -5.19 -24.94 5.33
N ALA A 349 -4.09 -25.20 4.64
CA ALA A 349 -3.64 -26.57 4.39
C ALA A 349 -3.37 -27.30 5.71
N ASN A 350 -3.64 -28.60 5.77
CA ASN A 350 -3.38 -29.41 6.95
C ASN A 350 -1.89 -29.74 7.05
N PRO A 351 -1.17 -29.25 8.07
CA PRO A 351 0.27 -29.46 8.16
C PRO A 351 0.65 -30.89 8.58
N MET A 352 -0.29 -31.67 9.10
CA MET A 352 -0.03 -33.05 9.56
C MET A 352 -0.27 -34.10 8.47
N VAL A 353 -1.22 -33.86 7.56
CA VAL A 353 -1.62 -34.79 6.51
C VAL A 353 -1.87 -34.00 5.24
N HIS A 354 -0.99 -34.13 4.24
CA HIS A 354 -1.00 -33.30 3.04
C HIS A 354 -2.32 -33.35 2.25
N ASP A 355 -3.01 -34.50 2.29
CA ASP A 355 -4.33 -34.73 1.66
C ASP A 355 -5.48 -34.80 2.69
N GLY A 356 -5.22 -34.35 3.93
CA GLY A 356 -6.18 -34.38 5.02
C GLY A 356 -7.18 -33.21 4.98
N PRO A 357 -8.18 -33.21 5.87
CA PRO A 357 -9.12 -32.10 6.00
C PRO A 357 -8.37 -30.80 6.31
N GLN A 358 -8.77 -29.69 5.67
CA GLN A 358 -8.22 -28.36 5.95
C GLN A 358 -8.28 -28.05 7.45
N VAL A 359 -7.38 -27.18 7.93
CA VAL A 359 -7.38 -26.78 9.34
C VAL A 359 -7.76 -25.31 9.48
N LEU A 360 -8.47 -25.01 10.56
CA LEU A 360 -8.89 -23.68 10.94
C LEU A 360 -7.67 -22.90 11.44
N ALA A 361 -7.44 -21.76 10.82
CA ALA A 361 -6.51 -20.74 11.28
C ALA A 361 -7.30 -19.53 11.80
N LEU A 362 -6.67 -18.77 12.69
CA LEU A 362 -7.04 -17.41 13.01
C LEU A 362 -5.84 -16.53 12.65
N ILE A 363 -6.07 -15.38 12.00
CA ILE A 363 -5.02 -14.49 11.46
C ILE A 363 -3.99 -15.26 10.61
N GLY A 364 -4.45 -16.26 9.84
CA GLY A 364 -3.57 -17.10 9.02
C GLY A 364 -2.75 -18.14 9.79
N ARG A 365 -2.81 -18.17 11.13
CA ARG A 365 -2.05 -19.12 11.96
C ARG A 365 -2.91 -20.28 12.45
N ASN A 366 -2.54 -21.50 12.09
CA ASN A 366 -3.19 -22.73 12.55
C ASN A 366 -2.43 -23.48 13.67
N ASP A 367 -1.24 -23.01 14.03
CA ASP A 367 -0.29 -23.65 14.94
C ASP A 367 -0.34 -23.11 16.39
N LEU A 368 -1.22 -22.14 16.65
CA LEU A 368 -1.34 -21.47 17.94
C LEU A 368 -2.54 -21.96 18.77
N TRP A 369 -3.31 -22.94 18.30
CA TRP A 369 -4.43 -23.49 19.06
C TRP A 369 -3.97 -24.43 20.17
N ALA A 370 -4.67 -24.40 21.30
CA ALA A 370 -4.47 -25.35 22.38
C ALA A 370 -5.78 -25.74 23.06
N LEU A 371 -5.77 -26.91 23.68
CA LEU A 371 -6.79 -27.35 24.63
C LEU A 371 -6.29 -27.08 26.05
N CYS A 372 -7.02 -26.25 26.79
CA CYS A 372 -6.63 -25.79 28.12
C CYS A 372 -7.69 -26.17 29.17
N PRO A 373 -7.31 -26.84 30.27
CA PRO A 373 -8.21 -27.08 31.39
C PRO A 373 -8.61 -25.77 32.08
N ASN A 374 -9.91 -25.51 32.14
CA ASN A 374 -10.48 -24.34 32.81
C ASN A 374 -10.68 -24.63 34.31
N SER A 375 -9.71 -24.16 35.10
CA SER A 375 -9.68 -24.29 36.56
C SER A 375 -10.88 -23.64 37.27
N THR A 376 -11.56 -22.70 36.62
CA THR A 376 -12.75 -22.00 37.17
C THR A 376 -14.08 -22.61 36.73
N ALA A 377 -14.05 -23.61 35.85
CA ALA A 377 -15.24 -24.25 35.28
C ALA A 377 -15.17 -25.79 35.40
N GLY A 378 -14.76 -26.29 36.57
CA GLY A 378 -14.74 -27.73 36.85
C GLY A 378 -13.81 -28.53 35.92
N ASN A 379 -12.71 -27.92 35.46
CA ASN A 379 -11.76 -28.50 34.50
C ASN A 379 -12.36 -28.83 33.13
N ARG A 380 -13.42 -28.12 32.70
CA ARG A 380 -13.84 -28.13 31.29
C ARG A 380 -12.64 -27.78 30.40
N ILE A 381 -12.48 -28.51 29.30
CA ILE A 381 -11.36 -28.31 28.38
C ILE A 381 -11.78 -27.34 27.28
N ASP A 382 -11.34 -26.09 27.40
CA ASP A 382 -11.65 -25.01 26.47
C ASP A 382 -10.60 -24.95 25.35
N VAL A 383 -11.04 -24.59 24.13
CA VAL A 383 -10.12 -24.26 23.03
C VAL A 383 -9.63 -22.85 23.26
N VAL A 384 -8.31 -22.64 23.30
CA VAL A 384 -7.68 -21.33 23.52
C VAL A 384 -6.75 -21.02 22.37
N TYR A 385 -6.83 -19.79 21.86
CA TYR A 385 -5.90 -19.28 20.86
C TYR A 385 -4.67 -18.68 21.55
N SER A 386 -3.47 -19.11 21.18
CA SER A 386 -2.18 -18.61 21.68
C SER A 386 -2.15 -18.40 23.21
N PRO A 387 -2.20 -19.48 24.02
CA PRO A 387 -2.29 -19.39 25.47
C PRO A 387 -1.19 -18.51 26.10
N VAL A 388 -1.56 -17.74 27.12
CA VAL A 388 -0.67 -16.79 27.81
C VAL A 388 -0.41 -17.20 29.26
N ASN A 389 0.71 -16.73 29.83
CA ASN A 389 1.03 -16.95 31.24
C ASN A 389 0.16 -16.07 32.14
N GLY A 390 -0.16 -16.55 33.35
CA GLY A 390 -0.90 -15.76 34.35
C GLY A 390 -2.38 -15.52 34.02
N HIS A 391 -2.96 -16.30 33.09
CA HIS A 391 -4.36 -16.17 32.74
C HIS A 391 -5.28 -16.61 33.90
N ALA A 392 -6.43 -15.97 34.04
CA ALA A 392 -7.33 -16.18 35.20
C ALA A 392 -8.01 -17.56 35.21
N HIS A 393 -8.15 -18.20 34.05
CA HIS A 393 -8.98 -19.41 33.89
C HIS A 393 -8.17 -20.70 33.70
N TYR A 394 -6.91 -20.62 33.28
CA TYR A 394 -6.07 -21.79 33.00
C TYR A 394 -4.59 -21.51 33.31
N SER A 395 -3.82 -22.59 33.46
CA SER A 395 -2.36 -22.55 33.48
C SER A 395 -1.83 -22.92 32.09
N LYS A 396 -0.95 -22.08 31.52
CA LYS A 396 -0.35 -22.32 30.19
C LYS A 396 0.40 -23.65 30.13
N ALA A 397 1.00 -24.09 31.24
CA ALA A 397 1.74 -25.35 31.32
C ALA A 397 0.85 -26.59 31.13
N ASP A 398 -0.44 -26.45 31.43
CA ASP A 398 -1.41 -27.55 31.33
C ASP A 398 -2.08 -27.62 29.96
N CYS A 399 -1.94 -26.57 29.14
CA CYS A 399 -2.47 -26.51 27.79
C CYS A 399 -1.72 -27.48 26.85
N LYS A 400 -2.47 -28.13 25.95
CA LYS A 400 -1.94 -29.04 24.93
C LYS A 400 -2.17 -28.47 23.54
N SER A 401 -1.10 -28.32 22.76
CA SER A 401 -1.17 -27.80 21.38
C SER A 401 -1.97 -28.75 20.48
N VAL A 402 -2.83 -28.16 19.65
CA VAL A 402 -3.68 -28.89 18.70
C VAL A 402 -3.74 -28.16 17.36
N TYR A 403 -4.13 -28.89 16.32
CA TYR A 403 -4.65 -28.32 15.08
C TYR A 403 -6.16 -28.53 15.04
N ILE A 404 -6.92 -27.52 14.61
CA ILE A 404 -8.37 -27.63 14.51
C ILE A 404 -8.73 -28.05 13.09
N THR A 405 -9.12 -29.30 12.86
CA THR A 405 -9.55 -29.80 11.54
C THR A 405 -10.96 -29.39 11.20
N ILE A 406 -11.19 -29.03 9.94
CA ILE A 406 -12.48 -28.70 9.33
C ILE A 406 -12.98 -29.93 8.55
N ASN A 407 -13.95 -30.63 9.12
CA ASN A 407 -14.51 -31.85 8.55
C ASN A 407 -15.84 -31.52 7.86
N LYS A 408 -15.82 -31.45 6.52
CA LYS A 408 -17.03 -31.19 5.71
C LYS A 408 -18.10 -32.26 5.97
N ILE A 409 -19.37 -31.84 5.95
CA ILE A 409 -20.54 -32.69 6.17
C ILE A 409 -21.28 -32.92 4.86
#